data_AF-A0A972FT47-F1
#
_entry.id   AF-A0A972FT47-F1
#
_cell.length_a   1.000
_cell.length_b   1.000
_cell.length_c   1.000
_cell.angle_alpha   90.00
_cell.angle_beta   90.00
_cell.angle_gamma   90.00
#
_symmetry.space_group_name_H-M   'P 1'
#
loop_
_entity.id
_entity.type
_entity.pdbx_description
1 polymer ?
#
loop_
_entity_poly.entity_id
_entity_poly.type
_entity_poly.pdbx_seq_one_letter_code
_entity_poly.pdbx_strand_id
1 'polypeptide(L)'
;MRTILWLEMRHRLQSPHIWLVFLGVIALTLLLFPSPYAGYAVVDIQGARGVYNSAWMGASLALVGSAFMFLMGYYLVTGTVEHDRHQGLLPLMLSSRLSINGYLLVKFFSHLLLLNGLGITMVLVAMLQQLVMAEQAGLRIADYLLPYLVLFEPILVLVASIAILFEVIPKLANQYGNLGYFFLWAMLSVANMGGLSAHSAITTQMAAAIATPADVPRQISIGFSALKQQQLTFEWGGAVYDSNVWLPVTLQLLLAVCIMLLAMYLANNGYHLLYHARDAETPRKRSAGHQNQLAYRWFFLLTRRLNCAFLLRAELELLFAGLSSSLLLILLSLSLAALILPLAAVQTVLLPLLALLPMLTLSRFSIRDVFYGTRELIESNCSKLTLVRTRWLAAVLFLLICSCGLLLRFIFERDLLAVLHLLAFILLLPSMSMLLAGGFHWRKGFELLYLLLWVVGPINKTGELDFIGVTQEHLALGNTWLVATCCTVLLLLVKGEGFTRLPWRSAGTTGKAKA
;
A
#
# COMPACT_ATOMS: atom_id res chain seq x y z
N MET A 1 17.65 -21.92 11.80
CA MET A 1 16.32 -21.27 11.68
C MET A 1 16.11 -20.21 12.75
N ARG A 2 16.06 -20.54 14.04
CA ARG A 2 15.82 -19.55 15.13
C ARG A 2 16.74 -18.32 15.09
N THR A 3 18.05 -18.53 14.86
CA THR A 3 19.03 -17.45 14.75
C THR A 3 18.77 -16.51 13.58
N ILE A 4 18.41 -17.06 12.41
CA ILE A 4 18.12 -16.29 11.20
C ILE A 4 16.82 -15.50 11.37
N LEU A 5 15.79 -16.13 11.94
CA LEU A 5 14.54 -15.45 12.28
C LEU A 5 14.77 -14.26 13.22
N TRP A 6 15.61 -14.44 14.25
CA TRP A 6 15.94 -13.37 15.18
C TRP A 6 16.72 -12.23 14.51
N LEU A 7 17.69 -12.54 13.65
CA LEU A 7 18.43 -11.53 12.89
C LEU A 7 17.54 -10.73 11.94
N GLU A 8 16.63 -11.41 11.24
CA GLU A 8 15.63 -10.80 10.36
C GLU A 8 14.73 -9.82 11.14
N MET A 9 14.21 -10.25 12.30
CA MET A 9 13.39 -9.38 13.17
C MET A 9 14.17 -8.18 13.68
N ARG A 10 15.41 -8.40 14.13
CA ARG A 10 16.27 -7.31 14.60
C ARG A 10 16.53 -6.29 13.49
N HIS A 11 16.85 -6.74 12.28
CA HIS A 11 17.07 -5.87 11.14
C HIS A 11 15.81 -5.03 10.81
N ARG A 12 14.63 -5.64 10.84
CA ARG A 12 13.36 -4.94 10.63
C ARG A 12 13.06 -3.91 11.71
N LEU A 13 13.24 -4.26 12.97
CA LEU A 13 13.01 -3.37 14.12
C LEU A 13 13.99 -2.20 14.22
N GLN A 14 15.17 -2.32 13.58
CA GLN A 14 16.13 -1.22 13.47
C GLN A 14 15.77 -0.22 12.36
N SER A 15 14.86 -0.57 11.45
CA SER A 15 14.41 0.34 10.40
C SER A 15 13.43 1.38 10.96
N PRO A 16 13.67 2.69 10.77
CA PRO A 16 12.79 3.73 11.30
C PRO A 16 11.38 3.67 10.70
N HIS A 17 11.24 3.14 9.49
CA HIS A 17 9.94 3.02 8.81
C HIS A 17 8.98 2.11 9.56
N ILE A 18 9.48 1.07 10.23
CA ILE A 18 8.63 0.15 10.97
C ILE A 18 7.97 0.86 12.16
N TRP A 19 8.70 1.74 12.85
CA TRP A 19 8.16 2.51 13.97
C TRP A 19 7.11 3.52 13.52
N LEU A 20 7.24 4.09 12.31
CA LEU A 20 6.17 4.89 11.71
C LEU A 20 4.92 4.06 11.43
N VAL A 21 5.07 2.78 11.05
CA VAL A 21 3.93 1.87 10.90
C VAL A 21 3.28 1.56 12.24
N PHE A 22 4.06 1.29 13.30
CA PHE A 22 3.52 1.14 14.66
C PHE A 22 2.76 2.39 15.10
N LEU A 23 3.32 3.58 14.88
CA LEU A 23 2.64 4.85 15.17
C LEU A 23 1.34 5.00 14.35
N GLY A 24 1.38 4.68 13.06
CA GLY A 24 0.20 4.70 12.20
C GLY A 24 -0.89 3.73 12.67
N VAL A 25 -0.52 2.54 13.15
CA VAL A 25 -1.44 1.55 13.72
C VAL A 25 -2.01 2.03 15.06
N ILE A 26 -1.21 2.68 15.91
CA ILE A 26 -1.70 3.33 17.14
C ILE A 26 -2.72 4.40 16.79
N ALA A 27 -2.40 5.31 15.86
CA ALA A 27 -3.29 6.37 15.42
C ALA A 27 -4.59 5.82 14.82
N LEU A 28 -4.50 4.79 13.96
CA LEU A 28 -5.66 4.12 13.38
C LEU A 28 -6.55 3.49 14.46
N THR A 29 -5.96 2.88 15.48
CA THR A 29 -6.71 2.27 16.59
C THR A 29 -7.41 3.33 17.43
N LEU A 30 -6.76 4.47 17.69
CA LEU A 30 -7.37 5.58 18.40
C LEU A 30 -8.56 6.16 17.63
N LEU A 31 -8.44 6.27 16.30
CA LEU A 31 -9.52 6.70 15.40
C LEU A 31 -10.67 5.68 15.30
N LEU A 32 -10.40 4.40 15.59
CA LEU A 32 -11.42 3.34 15.54
C LEU A 32 -12.53 3.52 16.59
N PHE A 33 -12.16 4.03 17.77
CA PHE A 33 -13.08 4.21 18.90
C PHE A 33 -13.24 5.70 19.24
N PRO A 34 -13.98 6.46 18.42
CA PRO A 34 -14.17 7.89 18.65
C PRO A 34 -14.81 8.18 20.02
N SER A 35 -14.62 9.40 20.52
CA SER A 35 -15.39 9.85 21.68
C SER A 35 -16.88 9.97 21.33
N PRO A 36 -17.79 9.91 22.32
CA PRO A 36 -19.24 10.04 22.09
C PRO A 36 -19.67 11.36 21.42
N TYR A 37 -18.80 12.38 21.47
CA TYR A 37 -19.03 13.70 20.90
C TYR A 37 -18.40 13.88 19.51
N ALA A 38 -17.74 12.85 18.98
CA ALA A 38 -17.17 12.91 17.64
C ALA A 38 -18.27 12.86 16.57
N GLY A 39 -18.09 13.63 15.50
CA GLY A 39 -19.03 13.67 14.36
C GLY A 39 -18.91 12.47 13.41
N TYR A 40 -18.27 11.37 13.82
CA TYR A 40 -18.06 10.20 12.97
C TYR A 40 -18.15 8.90 13.77
N ALA A 41 -18.51 7.82 13.07
CA ALA A 41 -18.49 6.45 13.56
C ALA A 41 -17.65 5.56 12.64
N VAL A 42 -17.16 4.45 13.18
CA VAL A 42 -16.43 3.44 12.39
C VAL A 42 -17.17 2.12 12.31
N VAL A 43 -17.86 1.74 13.39
CA VAL A 43 -18.81 0.63 13.39
C VAL A 43 -20.17 1.22 13.73
N ASP A 44 -21.07 1.21 12.76
CA ASP A 44 -22.45 1.63 12.93
C ASP A 44 -23.39 0.49 12.57
N ILE A 45 -24.24 0.13 13.52
CA ILE A 45 -25.25 -0.90 13.34
C ILE A 45 -26.59 -0.18 13.49
N GLN A 46 -27.19 0.19 12.36
CA GLN A 46 -28.49 0.86 12.31
C GLN A 46 -28.56 2.13 13.19
N GLY A 47 -27.52 2.97 13.21
CA GLY A 47 -27.47 4.18 14.04
C GLY A 47 -27.17 3.89 15.52
N ALA A 48 -26.71 2.69 15.87
CA ALA A 48 -26.32 2.31 17.21
C ALA A 48 -24.90 1.73 17.27
N ARG A 49 -24.29 1.88 18.45
CA ARG A 49 -23.01 1.28 18.82
C ARG A 49 -23.11 0.54 20.15
N GLY A 50 -22.27 -0.44 20.37
CA GLY A 50 -22.10 -1.00 21.71
C GLY A 50 -21.45 0.02 22.66
N VAL A 51 -21.81 -0.07 23.94
CA VAL A 51 -21.07 0.57 25.04
C VAL A 51 -19.61 0.09 24.97
N TYR A 52 -18.64 0.97 25.26
CA TYR A 52 -17.22 0.67 25.26
C TYR A 52 -16.81 -0.25 26.41
N ASN A 53 -17.21 -1.52 26.29
CA ASN A 53 -16.81 -2.65 27.09
C ASN A 53 -15.83 -3.54 26.30
N SER A 54 -15.20 -4.50 26.99
CA SER A 54 -14.18 -5.35 26.37
C SER A 54 -14.72 -6.22 25.22
N ALA A 55 -15.97 -6.67 25.33
CA ALA A 55 -16.62 -7.48 24.29
C ALA A 55 -16.86 -6.71 22.99
N TRP A 56 -17.43 -5.51 23.08
CA TRP A 56 -17.70 -4.66 21.92
C TRP A 56 -16.40 -4.19 21.27
N MET A 57 -15.47 -3.67 22.09
CA MET A 57 -14.20 -3.15 21.59
C MET A 57 -13.33 -4.27 21.00
N GLY A 58 -13.25 -5.43 21.65
CA GLY A 58 -12.52 -6.60 21.13
C GLY A 58 -13.08 -7.09 19.79
N ALA A 59 -14.40 -7.27 19.68
CA ALA A 59 -15.03 -7.70 18.44
C ALA A 59 -14.89 -6.67 17.31
N SER A 60 -15.14 -5.39 17.61
CA SER A 60 -15.01 -4.30 16.64
C SER A 60 -13.56 -4.13 16.16
N LEU A 61 -12.59 -4.22 17.08
CA LEU A 61 -11.17 -4.17 16.75
C LEU A 61 -10.78 -5.33 15.84
N ALA A 62 -11.22 -6.54 16.15
CA ALA A 62 -10.90 -7.71 15.35
C ALA A 62 -11.55 -7.63 13.96
N LEU A 63 -12.80 -7.19 13.85
CA LEU A 63 -13.49 -6.99 12.57
C LEU A 63 -12.79 -5.94 11.70
N VAL A 64 -12.64 -4.73 12.22
CA VAL A 64 -12.11 -3.59 11.44
C VAL A 64 -10.62 -3.74 11.22
N GLY A 65 -9.88 -4.08 12.27
CA GLY A 65 -8.43 -4.22 12.20
C GLY A 65 -8.00 -5.36 11.27
N SER A 66 -8.74 -6.46 11.20
CA SER A 66 -8.42 -7.53 10.26
C SER A 66 -8.75 -7.17 8.81
N ALA A 67 -9.81 -6.37 8.55
CA ALA A 67 -10.08 -5.81 7.22
C ALA A 67 -8.94 -4.90 6.75
N PHE A 68 -8.42 -4.03 7.64
CA PHE A 68 -7.27 -3.19 7.34
C PHE A 68 -5.97 -3.99 7.19
N MET A 69 -5.70 -4.97 8.06
CA MET A 69 -4.51 -5.83 7.94
C MET A 69 -4.58 -6.71 6.70
N PHE A 70 -5.77 -7.08 6.23
CA PHE A 70 -5.88 -7.84 5.00
C PHE A 70 -5.35 -7.02 3.81
N LEU A 71 -5.61 -5.71 3.75
CA LEU A 71 -4.98 -4.87 2.72
C LEU A 71 -3.53 -4.54 3.07
N MET A 72 -3.31 -3.91 4.22
CA MET A 72 -2.03 -3.31 4.61
C MET A 72 -0.96 -4.36 4.90
N GLY A 73 -1.33 -5.46 5.55
CA GLY A 73 -0.40 -6.48 6.01
C GLY A 73 0.46 -7.04 4.88
N TYR A 74 -0.13 -7.25 3.70
CA TYR A 74 0.63 -7.66 2.52
C TYR A 74 1.72 -6.65 2.20
N TYR A 75 1.38 -5.38 1.97
CA TYR A 75 2.34 -4.32 1.60
C TYR A 75 3.46 -4.12 2.63
N LEU A 76 3.21 -4.41 3.91
CA LEU A 76 4.20 -4.36 4.98
C LEU A 76 5.20 -5.53 4.93
N VAL A 77 4.75 -6.73 4.56
CA VAL A 77 5.57 -7.95 4.63
C VAL A 77 6.20 -8.34 3.31
N THR A 78 5.57 -7.98 2.18
CA THR A 78 6.08 -8.33 0.85
C THR A 78 7.43 -7.67 0.55
N GLY A 79 8.20 -8.24 -0.37
CA GLY A 79 9.41 -7.68 -1.02
C GLY A 79 10.70 -8.08 -0.35
N THR A 80 10.64 -9.04 0.56
CA THR A 80 11.78 -9.37 1.44
C THR A 80 12.67 -10.42 0.81
N VAL A 81 12.09 -11.40 0.11
CA VAL A 81 12.79 -12.30 -0.79
C VAL A 81 13.27 -11.55 -2.04
N GLU A 82 12.50 -10.60 -2.56
CA GLU A 82 12.94 -9.71 -3.65
C GLU A 82 14.20 -8.94 -3.23
N HIS A 83 14.19 -8.35 -2.03
CA HIS A 83 15.34 -7.64 -1.49
C HIS A 83 16.57 -8.53 -1.32
N ASP A 84 16.43 -9.71 -0.72
CA ASP A 84 17.54 -10.67 -0.55
C ASP A 84 18.11 -11.13 -1.90
N ARG A 85 17.27 -11.22 -2.94
CA ARG A 85 17.66 -11.58 -4.31
C ARG A 85 18.44 -10.44 -4.97
N HIS A 86 17.94 -9.21 -4.89
CA HIS A 86 18.60 -8.03 -5.47
C HIS A 86 19.94 -7.71 -4.81
N GLN A 87 20.06 -7.94 -3.51
CA GLN A 87 21.33 -7.78 -2.79
C GLN A 87 22.31 -8.95 -3.01
N GLY A 88 21.92 -9.99 -3.74
CA GLY A 88 22.75 -11.18 -3.93
C GLY A 88 22.97 -12.00 -2.66
N LEU A 89 22.18 -11.77 -1.61
CA LEU A 89 22.26 -12.52 -0.35
C LEU A 89 21.60 -13.90 -0.47
N LEU A 90 20.59 -14.04 -1.34
CA LEU A 90 19.84 -15.29 -1.48
C LEU A 90 20.73 -16.51 -1.85
N PRO A 91 21.67 -16.43 -2.82
CA PRO A 91 22.63 -17.52 -3.08
C PRO A 91 23.56 -17.82 -1.90
N LEU A 92 23.96 -16.80 -1.14
CA LEU A 92 24.81 -16.97 0.05
C LEU A 92 24.05 -17.70 1.18
N MET A 93 22.76 -17.40 1.34
CA MET A 93 21.92 -18.10 2.33
C MET A 93 21.61 -19.53 1.89
N LEU A 94 21.36 -19.77 0.60
CA LEU A 94 21.03 -21.11 0.08
C LEU A 94 22.25 -22.03 -0.10
N SER A 95 23.47 -21.49 -0.13
CA SER A 95 24.72 -22.28 -0.06
C SER A 95 25.07 -22.72 1.37
N SER A 96 24.37 -22.19 2.38
CA SER A 96 24.46 -22.69 3.75
C SER A 96 23.65 -23.99 3.94
N ARG A 97 23.59 -24.54 5.17
CA ARG A 97 22.79 -25.75 5.48
C ARG A 97 21.27 -25.54 5.42
N LEU A 98 20.78 -24.45 4.84
CA LEU A 98 19.39 -24.05 4.89
C LEU A 98 18.69 -24.39 3.58
N SER A 99 17.67 -25.25 3.65
CA SER A 99 16.86 -25.63 2.49
C SER A 99 15.95 -24.49 2.03
N ILE A 100 15.51 -24.53 0.77
CA ILE A 100 14.55 -23.55 0.21
C ILE A 100 13.26 -23.48 1.05
N ASN A 101 12.69 -24.63 1.43
CA ASN A 101 11.51 -24.66 2.30
C ASN A 101 11.80 -24.05 3.68
N GLY A 102 13.00 -24.31 4.22
CA GLY A 102 13.45 -23.70 5.47
C GLY A 102 13.58 -22.19 5.38
N TYR A 103 14.01 -21.66 4.23
CA TYR A 103 14.09 -20.23 3.97
C TYR A 103 12.69 -19.60 3.95
N LEU A 104 11.77 -20.19 3.18
CA LEU A 104 10.40 -19.70 3.06
C LEU A 104 9.66 -19.75 4.40
N LEU A 105 9.85 -20.80 5.21
CA LEU A 105 9.29 -20.87 6.57
C LEU A 105 9.83 -19.77 7.48
N VAL A 106 11.13 -19.47 7.42
CA VAL A 106 11.70 -18.37 8.20
C VAL A 106 11.08 -17.03 7.78
N LYS A 107 10.91 -16.79 6.47
CA LYS A 107 10.22 -15.59 5.97
C LYS A 107 8.76 -15.54 6.42
N PHE A 108 8.06 -16.67 6.39
CA PHE A 108 6.66 -16.78 6.80
C PHE A 108 6.47 -16.42 8.27
N PHE A 109 7.24 -17.06 9.16
CA PHE A 109 7.19 -16.76 10.58
C PHE A 109 7.66 -15.33 10.89
N SER A 110 8.61 -14.80 10.12
CA SER A 110 9.00 -13.40 10.20
C SER A 110 7.84 -12.46 9.87
N HIS A 111 7.10 -12.73 8.79
CA HIS A 111 5.91 -11.97 8.41
C HIS A 111 4.83 -12.05 9.50
N LEU A 112 4.54 -13.27 9.97
CA LEU A 112 3.57 -13.49 11.04
C LEU A 112 3.92 -12.75 12.33
N LEU A 113 5.17 -12.82 12.79
CA LEU A 113 5.61 -12.15 14.01
C LEU A 113 5.48 -10.62 13.91
N LEU A 114 5.83 -10.05 12.74
CA LEU A 114 5.68 -8.61 12.52
C LEU A 114 4.21 -8.19 12.56
N LEU A 115 3.35 -8.90 11.82
CA LEU A 115 1.92 -8.58 11.76
C LEU A 115 1.22 -8.81 13.12
N ASN A 116 1.59 -9.87 13.83
CA ASN A 116 1.13 -10.10 15.20
C ASN A 116 1.57 -8.96 16.13
N GLY A 117 2.82 -8.50 16.03
CA GLY A 117 3.31 -7.35 16.81
C GLY A 117 2.46 -6.08 16.61
N LEU A 118 2.06 -5.80 15.36
CA LEU A 118 1.14 -4.71 15.06
C LEU A 118 -0.26 -4.96 15.64
N GLY A 119 -0.81 -6.16 15.47
CA GLY A 119 -2.12 -6.53 16.00
C GLY A 119 -2.19 -6.47 17.53
N ILE A 120 -1.17 -6.98 18.23
CA ILE A 120 -1.05 -6.89 19.69
C ILE A 120 -0.97 -5.41 20.12
N THR A 121 -0.26 -4.57 19.37
CA THR A 121 -0.23 -3.13 19.65
C THR A 121 -1.63 -2.51 19.54
N MET A 122 -2.42 -2.90 18.53
CA MET A 122 -3.82 -2.48 18.42
C MET A 122 -4.64 -2.91 19.65
N VAL A 123 -4.50 -4.15 20.10
CA VAL A 123 -5.21 -4.66 21.28
C VAL A 123 -4.82 -3.87 22.54
N LEU A 124 -3.53 -3.62 22.75
CA LEU A 124 -3.05 -2.85 23.88
C LEU A 124 -3.57 -1.41 23.87
N VAL A 125 -3.56 -0.76 22.70
CA VAL A 125 -4.10 0.60 22.55
C VAL A 125 -5.61 0.63 22.79
N ALA A 126 -6.37 -0.34 22.28
CA ALA A 126 -7.80 -0.44 22.52
C ALA A 126 -8.13 -0.65 24.01
N MET A 127 -7.36 -1.51 24.72
CA MET A 127 -7.51 -1.69 26.16
C MET A 127 -7.23 -0.38 26.93
N LEU A 128 -6.17 0.35 26.56
CA LEU A 128 -5.88 1.66 27.14
C LEU A 128 -7.00 2.66 26.86
N GLN A 129 -7.55 2.66 25.65
CA GLN A 129 -8.65 3.53 25.26
C GLN A 129 -9.95 3.21 26.00
N GLN A 130 -10.24 1.92 26.27
CA GLN A 130 -11.36 1.52 27.12
C GLN A 130 -11.24 2.13 28.53
N LEU A 131 -10.04 2.08 29.12
CA LEU A 131 -9.77 2.68 30.43
C LEU A 131 -9.91 4.20 30.43
N VAL A 132 -9.51 4.87 29.36
CA VAL A 132 -9.61 6.33 29.23
C VAL A 132 -11.07 6.78 29.03
N MET A 133 -11.85 6.06 28.22
CA MET A 133 -13.25 6.40 27.96
C MET A 133 -14.15 6.12 29.17
N ALA A 134 -13.78 5.13 30.00
CA ALA A 134 -14.41 4.81 31.29
C ALA A 134 -15.93 4.54 31.25
N GLU A 135 -16.51 4.21 30.09
CA GLU A 135 -17.92 3.78 29.98
C GLU A 135 -18.16 2.48 30.76
N GLN A 136 -17.24 1.50 30.63
CA GLN A 136 -17.13 0.33 31.50
C GLN A 136 -15.67 -0.01 31.74
N ALA A 137 -15.15 0.27 32.95
CA ALA A 137 -13.73 0.12 33.27
C ALA A 137 -13.25 -1.34 33.46
N GLY A 138 -14.16 -2.32 33.47
CA GLY A 138 -13.82 -3.73 33.60
C GLY A 138 -13.10 -4.26 32.37
N LEU A 139 -11.81 -4.58 32.49
CA LEU A 139 -11.03 -5.20 31.43
C LEU A 139 -11.12 -6.73 31.50
N ARG A 140 -11.68 -7.34 30.46
CA ARG A 140 -11.67 -8.79 30.27
C ARG A 140 -10.77 -9.13 29.09
N ILE A 141 -9.57 -9.63 29.37
CA ILE A 141 -8.55 -9.92 28.33
C ILE A 141 -9.05 -10.95 27.32
N ALA A 142 -9.83 -11.94 27.77
CA ALA A 142 -10.42 -12.97 26.91
C ALA A 142 -11.32 -12.36 25.81
N ASP A 143 -12.05 -11.29 26.13
CA ASP A 143 -12.98 -10.64 25.21
C ASP A 143 -12.26 -9.86 24.09
N TYR A 144 -10.96 -9.56 24.26
CA TYR A 144 -10.09 -9.06 23.20
C TYR A 144 -9.38 -10.19 22.45
N LEU A 145 -8.88 -11.19 23.18
CA LEU A 145 -8.04 -12.24 22.62
C LEU A 145 -8.83 -13.22 21.75
N LEU A 146 -10.06 -13.58 22.15
CA LEU A 146 -10.88 -14.53 21.37
C LEU A 146 -11.26 -13.98 19.99
N PRO A 147 -11.83 -12.76 19.84
CA PRO A 147 -12.05 -12.18 18.52
C PRO A 147 -10.76 -12.02 17.72
N TYR A 148 -9.64 -11.68 18.37
CA TYR A 148 -8.35 -11.58 17.70
C TYR A 148 -7.92 -12.92 17.08
N LEU A 149 -7.95 -14.01 17.85
CA LEU A 149 -7.57 -15.34 17.36
C LEU A 149 -8.53 -15.88 16.29
N VAL A 150 -9.82 -15.54 16.36
CA VAL A 150 -10.84 -16.06 15.46
C VAL A 150 -10.93 -15.27 14.15
N LEU A 151 -10.82 -13.93 14.19
CA LEU A 151 -11.00 -13.09 13.01
C LEU A 151 -9.69 -12.54 12.46
N PHE A 152 -8.77 -12.17 13.34
CA PHE A 152 -7.56 -11.43 12.96
C PHE A 152 -6.44 -12.37 12.55
N GLU A 153 -6.13 -13.37 13.39
CA GLU A 153 -5.01 -14.29 13.17
C GLU A 153 -5.12 -15.09 11.85
N PRO A 154 -6.29 -15.64 11.46
CA PRO A 154 -6.42 -16.36 10.20
C PRO A 154 -6.16 -15.47 8.98
N ILE A 155 -6.46 -14.16 9.08
CA ILE A 155 -6.14 -13.20 8.02
C ILE A 155 -4.62 -12.99 7.96
N LEU A 156 -3.93 -12.84 9.10
CA LEU A 156 -2.48 -12.68 9.11
C LEU A 156 -1.76 -13.88 8.49
N VAL A 157 -2.20 -15.10 8.81
CA VAL A 157 -1.69 -16.36 8.25
C VAL A 157 -1.92 -16.42 6.74
N LEU A 158 -3.11 -16.04 6.28
CA LEU A 158 -3.45 -15.99 4.86
C LEU A 158 -2.58 -14.97 4.11
N VAL A 159 -2.46 -13.75 4.64
CA VAL A 159 -1.66 -12.65 4.09
C VAL A 159 -0.19 -13.06 3.96
N ALA A 160 0.40 -13.61 5.02
CA ALA A 160 1.80 -14.05 5.00
C ALA A 160 2.04 -15.18 3.98
N SER A 161 1.07 -16.09 3.82
CA SER A 161 1.15 -17.18 2.83
C SER A 161 1.06 -16.65 1.39
N ILE A 162 0.13 -15.72 1.13
CA ILE A 162 -0.02 -15.08 -0.19
C ILE A 162 1.22 -14.25 -0.54
N ALA A 163 1.77 -13.50 0.42
CA ALA A 163 2.98 -12.70 0.20
C ALA A 163 4.15 -13.57 -0.27
N ILE A 164 4.34 -14.73 0.37
CA ILE A 164 5.38 -15.68 -0.03
C ILE A 164 5.11 -16.29 -1.41
N LEU A 165 3.87 -16.72 -1.68
CA LEU A 165 3.50 -17.24 -3.00
C LEU A 165 3.81 -16.22 -4.11
N PHE A 166 3.47 -14.96 -3.88
CA PHE A 166 3.67 -13.88 -4.86
C PHE A 166 5.16 -13.59 -5.06
N GLU A 167 5.98 -13.67 -4.01
CA GLU A 167 7.44 -13.48 -4.12
C GLU A 167 8.18 -14.64 -4.80
N VAL A 168 7.62 -15.85 -4.76
CA VAL A 168 8.14 -17.01 -5.50
C VAL A 168 7.85 -16.89 -7.00
N ILE A 169 6.69 -16.35 -7.39
CA ILE A 169 6.27 -16.24 -8.80
C ILE A 169 6.89 -14.99 -9.45
N PRO A 170 7.79 -15.10 -10.46
CA PRO A 170 8.58 -13.96 -10.97
C PRO A 170 7.76 -12.76 -11.49
N LYS A 171 6.61 -13.03 -12.11
CA LYS A 171 5.70 -11.99 -12.61
C LYS A 171 4.98 -11.25 -11.47
N LEU A 172 4.64 -11.96 -10.39
CA LEU A 172 3.93 -11.42 -9.23
C LEU A 172 4.90 -10.83 -8.18
N ALA A 173 6.17 -11.22 -8.20
CA ALA A 173 7.21 -10.59 -7.39
C ALA A 173 7.45 -9.12 -7.79
N ASN A 174 6.92 -8.70 -8.93
CA ASN A 174 7.00 -7.35 -9.47
C ASN A 174 5.69 -6.54 -9.26
N GLN A 175 5.58 -5.37 -9.87
CA GLN A 175 4.44 -4.45 -9.77
C GLN A 175 3.05 -5.08 -9.99
N TYR A 176 2.95 -6.18 -10.75
CA TYR A 176 1.69 -6.89 -10.97
C TYR A 176 1.17 -7.60 -9.72
N GLY A 177 2.04 -8.08 -8.84
CA GLY A 177 1.60 -8.73 -7.61
C GLY A 177 0.88 -7.76 -6.69
N ASN A 178 1.35 -6.53 -6.58
CA ASN A 178 0.72 -5.54 -5.72
C ASN A 178 -0.68 -5.17 -6.24
N LEU A 179 -0.84 -4.93 -7.54
CA LEU A 179 -2.16 -4.67 -8.13
C LEU A 179 -3.06 -5.91 -8.04
N GLY A 180 -2.55 -7.09 -8.38
CA GLY A 180 -3.28 -8.34 -8.31
C GLY A 180 -3.75 -8.65 -6.89
N TYR A 181 -2.91 -8.36 -5.89
CA TYR A 181 -3.27 -8.47 -4.48
C TYR A 181 -4.38 -7.50 -4.10
N PHE A 182 -4.32 -6.25 -4.55
CA PHE A 182 -5.38 -5.28 -4.29
C PHE A 182 -6.74 -5.76 -4.83
N PHE A 183 -6.78 -6.28 -6.05
CA PHE A 183 -8.02 -6.84 -6.61
C PHE A 183 -8.48 -8.12 -5.90
N LEU A 184 -7.53 -8.99 -5.51
CA LEU A 184 -7.83 -10.17 -4.70
C LEU A 184 -8.45 -9.79 -3.35
N TRP A 185 -7.85 -8.82 -2.67
CA TRP A 185 -8.36 -8.24 -1.42
C TRP A 185 -9.76 -7.66 -1.62
N ALA A 186 -9.98 -6.86 -2.66
CA ALA A 186 -11.29 -6.25 -2.93
C ALA A 186 -12.36 -7.33 -3.18
N MET A 187 -12.07 -8.33 -4.02
CA MET A 187 -12.97 -9.45 -4.31
C MET A 187 -13.32 -10.24 -3.04
N LEU A 188 -12.31 -10.59 -2.24
CA LEU A 188 -12.51 -11.37 -1.01
C LEU A 188 -13.20 -10.54 0.08
N SER A 189 -12.99 -9.23 0.12
CA SER A 189 -13.71 -8.33 1.04
C SER A 189 -15.20 -8.29 0.72
N VAL A 190 -15.58 -8.25 -0.57
CA VAL A 190 -16.98 -8.36 -1.00
C VAL A 190 -17.55 -9.74 -0.64
N ALA A 191 -16.79 -10.82 -0.86
CA ALA A 191 -17.21 -12.17 -0.47
C ALA A 191 -17.41 -12.32 1.05
N ASN A 192 -16.56 -11.68 1.86
CA ASN A 192 -16.69 -11.67 3.33
C ASN A 192 -17.99 -11.00 3.78
N MET A 193 -18.42 -9.94 3.11
CA MET A 193 -19.72 -9.29 3.36
C MET A 193 -20.91 -10.16 2.91
N GLY A 194 -20.69 -11.08 1.97
CA GLY A 194 -21.72 -11.97 1.42
C GLY A 194 -22.09 -13.19 2.25
N GLY A 195 -21.61 -13.32 3.49
CA GLY A 195 -22.04 -14.39 4.42
C GLY A 195 -21.13 -15.63 4.50
N LEU A 196 -20.01 -15.65 3.76
CA LEU A 196 -19.12 -16.82 3.68
C LEU A 196 -17.97 -16.81 4.71
N SER A 197 -17.99 -15.89 5.67
CA SER A 197 -16.86 -15.63 6.58
C SER A 197 -17.26 -15.62 8.06
N ALA A 198 -16.27 -15.84 8.94
CA ALA A 198 -16.46 -15.65 10.37
C ALA A 198 -16.83 -14.20 10.73
N HIS A 199 -16.36 -13.22 9.93
CA HIS A 199 -16.75 -11.82 10.05
C HIS A 199 -18.25 -11.64 9.89
N SER A 200 -18.85 -12.25 8.85
CA SER A 200 -20.30 -12.19 8.65
C SER A 200 -21.09 -12.87 9.77
N ALA A 201 -20.57 -13.95 10.36
CA ALA A 201 -21.21 -14.60 11.49
C ALA A 201 -21.21 -13.68 12.74
N ILE A 202 -20.11 -12.98 13.02
CA ILE A 202 -20.03 -12.07 14.17
C ILE A 202 -20.84 -10.80 13.94
N THR A 203 -20.80 -10.21 12.74
CA THR A 203 -21.56 -8.99 12.44
C THR A 203 -23.07 -9.26 12.47
N THR A 204 -23.54 -10.43 12.02
CA THR A 204 -24.95 -10.81 12.12
C THR A 204 -25.40 -11.00 13.57
N GLN A 205 -24.56 -11.57 14.44
CA GLN A 205 -24.85 -11.66 15.88
C GLN A 205 -24.90 -10.25 16.52
N MET A 206 -23.95 -9.36 16.19
CA MET A 206 -23.93 -7.99 16.68
C MET A 206 -25.19 -7.21 16.27
N ALA A 207 -25.65 -7.37 15.03
CA ALA A 207 -26.90 -6.76 14.57
C ALA A 207 -28.15 -7.40 15.19
N ALA A 208 -28.11 -8.69 15.53
CA ALA A 208 -29.23 -9.36 16.19
C ALA A 208 -29.42 -8.94 17.65
N ALA A 209 -28.39 -8.40 18.32
CA ALA A 209 -28.53 -7.86 19.68
C ALA A 209 -29.31 -6.55 19.76
N ILE A 210 -29.51 -5.86 18.63
CA ILE A 210 -30.37 -4.68 18.58
C ILE A 210 -31.81 -5.14 18.38
N ALA A 211 -32.68 -4.74 19.29
CA ALA A 211 -34.11 -5.00 19.20
C ALA A 211 -34.76 -4.11 18.12
N THR A 212 -34.55 -4.44 16.85
CA THR A 212 -35.25 -3.78 15.72
C THR A 212 -36.44 -4.60 15.24
N PRO A 213 -37.51 -3.95 14.73
CA PRO A 213 -38.60 -4.62 14.03
C PRO A 213 -38.07 -5.52 12.90
N ALA A 214 -38.69 -6.69 12.70
CA ALA A 214 -38.22 -7.73 11.78
C ALA A 214 -38.12 -7.30 10.29
N ASP A 215 -38.79 -6.20 9.91
CA ASP A 215 -38.93 -5.75 8.51
C ASP A 215 -37.87 -4.74 8.06
N VAL A 216 -36.98 -4.26 8.95
CA VAL A 216 -35.90 -3.34 8.55
C VAL A 216 -34.65 -4.14 8.17
N PRO A 217 -34.11 -4.00 6.95
CA PRO A 217 -32.88 -4.67 6.58
C PRO A 217 -31.75 -4.26 7.54
N ARG A 218 -31.10 -5.26 8.14
CA ARG A 218 -29.97 -5.08 9.06
C ARG A 218 -28.77 -4.55 8.29
N GLN A 219 -28.61 -3.24 8.27
CA GLN A 219 -27.47 -2.57 7.67
C GLN A 219 -26.39 -2.35 8.72
N ILE A 220 -25.21 -2.86 8.40
CA ILE A 220 -23.99 -2.65 9.20
C ILE A 220 -23.05 -1.85 8.31
N SER A 221 -22.68 -0.67 8.78
CA SER A 221 -21.63 0.13 8.17
C SER A 221 -20.33 -0.11 8.94
N ILE A 222 -19.33 -0.63 8.23
CA ILE A 222 -17.97 -0.76 8.73
C ILE A 222 -17.09 0.15 7.87
N GLY A 223 -16.60 1.22 8.46
CA GLY A 223 -15.82 2.25 7.80
C GLY A 223 -16.10 3.63 8.39
N PHE A 224 -15.27 4.61 8.06
CA PHE A 224 -15.45 5.98 8.53
C PHE A 224 -16.69 6.59 7.89
N SER A 225 -17.73 6.82 8.71
CA SER A 225 -18.97 7.46 8.30
C SER A 225 -19.26 8.68 9.16
N ALA A 226 -19.55 9.82 8.52
CA ALA A 226 -20.00 11.01 9.21
C ALA A 226 -21.40 10.79 9.81
N LEU A 227 -21.57 11.14 11.08
CA LEU A 227 -22.82 10.98 11.81
C LEU A 227 -23.68 12.24 11.68
N LYS A 228 -24.95 12.06 11.30
CA LYS A 228 -25.96 13.13 11.34
C LYS A 228 -26.55 13.30 12.75
N GLN A 229 -26.58 12.23 13.53
CA GLN A 229 -27.10 12.16 14.89
C GLN A 229 -26.19 11.24 15.72
N GLN A 230 -26.14 11.46 17.03
CA GLN A 230 -25.38 10.59 17.93
C GLN A 230 -25.94 9.17 17.92
N GLN A 231 -25.04 8.18 17.92
CA GLN A 231 -25.44 6.78 17.92
C GLN A 231 -26.07 6.40 19.27
N LEU A 232 -27.14 5.61 19.20
CA LEU A 232 -27.71 4.97 20.39
C LEU A 232 -26.73 3.92 20.94
N THR A 233 -26.67 3.77 22.25
CA THR A 233 -25.81 2.76 22.89
C THR A 233 -26.60 1.54 23.34
N PHE A 234 -25.99 0.35 23.21
CA PHE A 234 -26.53 -0.89 23.76
C PHE A 234 -25.44 -1.75 24.39
N GLU A 235 -25.81 -2.66 25.28
CA GLU A 235 -24.83 -3.58 25.89
C GLU A 235 -24.62 -4.82 25.01
N TRP A 236 -23.38 -5.01 24.55
CA TRP A 236 -22.97 -6.21 23.82
C TRP A 236 -22.22 -7.14 24.76
N GLY A 237 -22.75 -8.36 24.96
CA GLY A 237 -22.22 -9.35 25.89
C GLY A 237 -21.09 -10.24 25.35
N GLY A 238 -20.74 -10.11 24.06
CA GLY A 238 -19.78 -10.97 23.38
C GLY A 238 -20.42 -11.90 22.35
N ALA A 239 -19.58 -12.47 21.48
CA ALA A 239 -20.01 -13.38 20.42
C ALA A 239 -20.09 -14.83 20.92
N VAL A 240 -21.03 -15.58 20.36
CA VAL A 240 -21.09 -17.05 20.52
C VAL A 240 -20.28 -17.68 19.39
N TYR A 241 -19.27 -18.46 19.77
CA TYR A 241 -18.37 -19.13 18.83
C TYR A 241 -18.86 -20.54 18.52
N ASP A 242 -19.85 -20.65 17.63
CA ASP A 242 -20.43 -21.91 17.18
C ASP A 242 -19.73 -22.46 15.92
N SER A 243 -20.30 -23.51 15.31
CA SER A 243 -19.81 -24.08 14.05
C SER A 243 -19.83 -23.08 12.90
N ASN A 244 -20.75 -22.11 12.90
CA ASN A 244 -20.85 -21.10 11.84
C ASN A 244 -19.66 -20.12 11.88
N VAL A 245 -19.06 -19.92 13.05
CA VAL A 245 -17.83 -19.13 13.19
C VAL A 245 -16.59 -19.98 12.90
N TRP A 246 -16.47 -21.18 13.48
CA TRP A 246 -15.25 -21.99 13.36
C TRP A 246 -15.06 -22.65 11.99
N LEU A 247 -16.13 -23.01 11.29
CA LEU A 247 -16.01 -23.65 9.97
C LEU A 247 -15.31 -22.72 8.95
N PRO A 248 -15.73 -21.46 8.74
CA PRO A 248 -14.98 -20.53 7.87
C PRO A 248 -13.52 -20.31 8.31
N VAL A 249 -13.25 -20.21 9.61
CA VAL A 249 -11.89 -20.03 10.15
C VAL A 249 -10.99 -21.20 9.78
N THR A 250 -11.46 -22.43 10.00
CA THR A 250 -10.70 -23.63 9.66
C THR A 250 -10.45 -23.75 8.15
N LEU A 251 -11.46 -23.47 7.32
CA LEU A 251 -11.31 -23.45 5.86
C LEU A 251 -10.29 -22.41 5.39
N GLN A 252 -10.29 -21.21 6.00
CA GLN A 252 -9.33 -20.16 5.69
C GLN A 252 -7.90 -20.54 6.10
N LEU A 253 -7.71 -21.15 7.27
CA LEU A 253 -6.40 -21.64 7.71
C LEU A 253 -5.89 -22.77 6.80
N LEU A 254 -6.77 -23.71 6.41
CA LEU A 254 -6.45 -24.76 5.45
C LEU A 254 -6.05 -24.17 4.09
N LEU A 255 -6.78 -23.16 3.60
CA LEU A 255 -6.43 -22.44 2.38
C LEU A 255 -5.04 -21.81 2.48
N ALA A 256 -4.72 -21.15 3.61
CA ALA A 256 -3.40 -20.56 3.83
C ALA A 256 -2.28 -21.62 3.82
N VAL A 257 -2.50 -22.78 4.45
CA VAL A 257 -1.58 -23.92 4.41
C VAL A 257 -1.40 -24.44 2.97
N CYS A 258 -2.49 -24.60 2.21
CA CYS A 258 -2.43 -25.00 0.81
C CYS A 258 -1.62 -24.01 -0.05
N ILE A 259 -1.81 -22.70 0.15
CA ILE A 259 -1.06 -21.64 -0.51
C ILE A 259 0.44 -21.73 -0.17
N MET A 260 0.77 -21.96 1.10
CA MET A 260 2.16 -22.13 1.54
C MET A 260 2.81 -23.38 0.90
N LEU A 261 2.10 -24.52 0.89
CA LEU A 261 2.59 -25.74 0.26
C LEU A 261 2.78 -25.54 -1.26
N LEU A 262 1.86 -24.83 -1.91
CA LEU A 262 2.01 -24.46 -3.32
C LEU A 262 3.25 -23.59 -3.54
N ALA A 263 3.50 -22.60 -2.68
CA ALA A 263 4.68 -21.75 -2.77
C ALA A 263 5.98 -22.57 -2.62
N MET A 264 6.02 -23.51 -1.67
CA MET A 264 7.16 -24.43 -1.50
C MET A 264 7.35 -25.36 -2.70
N TYR A 265 6.26 -25.90 -3.24
CA TYR A 265 6.29 -26.76 -4.42
C TYR A 265 6.86 -26.03 -5.64
N LEU A 266 6.34 -24.83 -5.93
CA LEU A 266 6.83 -23.98 -7.03
C LEU A 266 8.30 -23.64 -6.85
N ALA A 267 8.69 -23.23 -5.63
CA ALA A 267 10.05 -22.88 -5.28
C ALA A 267 11.07 -24.01 -5.52
N ASN A 268 10.71 -25.25 -5.23
CA ASN A 268 11.59 -26.41 -5.44
C ASN A 268 11.63 -26.87 -6.90
N ASN A 269 10.53 -26.72 -7.66
CA ASN A 269 10.44 -27.16 -9.06
C ASN A 269 11.05 -26.18 -10.07
N GLY A 270 11.99 -25.33 -9.64
CA GLY A 270 12.68 -24.43 -10.54
C GLY A 270 11.83 -23.26 -11.06
N TYR A 271 10.66 -22.97 -10.47
CA TYR A 271 10.07 -21.63 -10.60
C TYR A 271 10.95 -20.67 -9.79
N HIS A 272 11.98 -20.18 -10.48
CA HIS A 272 13.25 -19.73 -9.92
C HIS A 272 13.14 -18.59 -8.88
N LEU A 273 13.25 -18.93 -7.60
CA LEU A 273 13.73 -18.01 -6.54
C LEU A 273 15.14 -17.49 -6.85
N LEU A 274 15.97 -18.36 -7.43
CA LEU A 274 17.37 -18.13 -7.80
C LEU A 274 17.55 -17.58 -9.22
N TYR A 275 16.52 -16.97 -9.83
CA TYR A 275 16.69 -16.34 -11.14
C TYR A 275 17.65 -15.16 -10.96
N HIS A 276 18.92 -15.38 -11.27
CA HIS A 276 19.77 -14.33 -11.78
C HIS A 276 19.09 -13.76 -13.01
N ALA A 277 19.11 -12.44 -13.13
CA ALA A 277 18.85 -11.72 -14.36
C ALA A 277 19.64 -12.37 -15.53
N ARG A 278 19.08 -13.40 -16.15
CA ARG A 278 19.58 -13.98 -17.40
C ARG A 278 19.37 -13.00 -18.57
N ASP A 279 18.70 -11.88 -18.27
CA ASP A 279 18.54 -10.70 -19.12
C ASP A 279 19.57 -9.58 -18.80
N ALA A 280 20.52 -9.81 -17.89
CA ALA A 280 21.84 -9.21 -18.09
C ALA A 280 22.43 -9.95 -19.28
N GLU A 281 22.13 -9.42 -20.47
CA GLU A 281 22.58 -9.82 -21.79
C GLU A 281 23.78 -10.77 -21.70
N THR A 282 23.69 -11.96 -22.32
CA THR A 282 24.88 -12.55 -22.93
C THR A 282 25.65 -11.38 -23.52
N PRO A 283 26.88 -11.05 -23.09
CA PRO A 283 27.55 -9.84 -23.55
C PRO A 283 27.54 -9.97 -25.05
N ARG A 284 26.67 -9.19 -25.71
CA ARG A 284 26.61 -9.15 -27.16
C ARG A 284 28.04 -8.79 -27.48
N LYS A 285 28.78 -9.64 -28.20
CA LYS A 285 30.11 -9.30 -28.69
C LYS A 285 29.91 -8.03 -29.52
N ARG A 286 29.96 -6.87 -28.87
CA ARG A 286 30.07 -5.58 -29.51
C ARG A 286 31.45 -5.68 -30.13
N SER A 287 31.47 -5.90 -31.44
CA SER A 287 32.67 -5.71 -32.23
C SER A 287 33.33 -4.44 -31.74
N ALA A 288 34.60 -4.53 -31.34
CA ALA A 288 35.41 -3.39 -30.96
C ALA A 288 35.55 -2.46 -32.18
N GLY A 289 34.51 -1.67 -32.43
CA GLY A 289 34.53 -0.57 -33.38
C GLY A 289 35.42 0.51 -32.80
N HIS A 290 36.42 0.90 -33.57
CA HIS A 290 37.44 1.91 -33.28
C HIS A 290 36.89 3.04 -32.39
N GLN A 291 37.33 3.05 -31.13
CA GLN A 291 37.01 4.09 -30.17
C GLN A 291 37.84 5.34 -30.47
N ASN A 292 37.24 6.31 -31.17
CA ASN A 292 37.81 7.65 -31.31
C ASN A 292 37.81 8.37 -29.94
N GLN A 293 38.98 8.41 -29.30
CA GLN A 293 39.22 9.10 -28.02
C GLN A 293 38.94 10.61 -28.06
N LEU A 294 38.91 11.22 -29.25
CA LEU A 294 38.61 12.65 -29.42
C LEU A 294 37.10 12.97 -29.31
N ALA A 295 36.20 12.03 -29.59
CA ALA A 295 34.76 12.24 -29.44
C ALA A 295 34.35 12.41 -27.98
N TYR A 296 35.01 11.72 -27.05
CA TYR A 296 34.72 11.78 -25.61
C TYR A 296 35.07 13.13 -24.97
N ARG A 297 36.14 13.81 -25.44
CA ARG A 297 36.55 15.12 -24.91
C ARG A 297 35.60 16.26 -25.31
N TRP A 298 35.07 16.22 -26.54
CA TRP A 298 34.06 17.18 -27.00
C TRP A 298 32.68 16.89 -26.41
N PHE A 299 32.35 15.61 -26.17
CA PHE A 299 31.12 15.22 -25.48
C PHE A 299 31.09 15.78 -24.04
N PHE A 300 32.21 15.70 -23.31
CA PHE A 300 32.32 16.11 -21.90
C PHE A 300 32.22 17.64 -21.69
N LEU A 301 32.65 18.44 -22.68
CA LEU A 301 32.58 19.91 -22.65
C LEU A 301 31.19 20.44 -23.06
N LEU A 302 30.44 19.73 -23.92
CA LEU A 302 29.07 20.08 -24.28
C LEU A 302 28.02 19.66 -23.22
N THR A 303 28.32 18.69 -22.36
CA THR A 303 27.36 18.06 -21.43
C THR A 303 27.08 18.83 -20.13
N ARG A 304 27.66 20.01 -19.91
CA ARG A 304 27.59 20.63 -18.58
C ARG A 304 26.32 21.46 -18.31
N ARG A 305 25.55 21.85 -19.34
CA ARG A 305 24.31 22.69 -19.17
C ARG A 305 23.20 22.49 -20.23
N LEU A 306 23.39 21.63 -21.23
CA LEU A 306 22.37 21.24 -22.21
C LEU A 306 21.85 19.84 -21.81
N ASN A 307 20.57 19.56 -21.60
CA ASN A 307 19.37 20.36 -21.80
C ASN A 307 18.28 19.76 -20.88
N CYS A 308 17.60 20.55 -20.05
CA CYS A 308 16.49 20.05 -19.23
C CYS A 308 15.44 19.30 -20.06
N ALA A 309 15.29 19.64 -21.34
CA ALA A 309 14.45 18.95 -22.31
C ALA A 309 14.92 17.52 -22.64
N PHE A 310 16.24 17.28 -22.74
CA PHE A 310 16.78 15.94 -22.95
C PHE A 310 16.53 15.07 -21.72
N LEU A 311 16.79 15.62 -20.53
CA LEU A 311 16.50 14.94 -19.27
C LEU A 311 14.99 14.65 -19.12
N LEU A 312 14.13 15.60 -19.49
CA LEU A 312 12.68 15.43 -19.47
C LEU A 312 12.23 14.31 -20.40
N ARG A 313 12.74 14.31 -21.64
CA ARG A 313 12.45 13.26 -22.61
C ARG A 313 12.92 11.90 -22.12
N ALA A 314 14.13 11.81 -21.57
CA ALA A 314 14.64 10.56 -21.02
C ALA A 314 13.77 10.07 -19.84
N GLU A 315 13.37 10.96 -18.93
CA GLU A 315 12.49 10.59 -17.82
C GLU A 315 11.09 10.14 -18.28
N LEU A 316 10.53 10.77 -19.32
CA LEU A 316 9.28 10.34 -19.96
C LEU A 316 9.42 8.98 -20.64
N GLU A 317 10.47 8.79 -21.45
CA GLU A 317 10.74 7.50 -22.10
C GLU A 317 10.89 6.39 -21.06
N LEU A 318 11.52 6.66 -19.92
CA LEU A 318 11.64 5.70 -18.84
C LEU A 318 10.31 5.41 -18.12
N LEU A 319 9.41 6.38 -18.01
CA LEU A 319 8.05 6.16 -17.47
C LEU A 319 7.23 5.23 -18.38
N PHE A 320 7.27 5.47 -19.69
CA PHE A 320 6.59 4.61 -20.67
C PHE A 320 7.26 3.24 -20.79
N ALA A 321 8.59 3.15 -20.74
CA ALA A 321 9.32 1.88 -20.73
C ALA A 321 9.08 1.07 -19.44
N GLY A 322 8.65 1.72 -18.35
CA GLY A 322 8.24 1.06 -17.12
C GLY A 322 6.87 0.35 -17.21
N LEU A 323 6.06 0.66 -18.22
CA LEU A 323 4.81 -0.04 -18.51
C LEU A 323 5.10 -1.31 -19.31
N SER A 324 4.41 -2.42 -18.99
CA SER A 324 4.33 -3.49 -19.99
C SER A 324 3.50 -3.05 -21.17
N SER A 325 3.76 -3.65 -22.32
CA SER A 325 2.94 -3.47 -23.52
C SER A 325 1.45 -3.74 -23.23
N SER A 326 1.13 -4.72 -22.39
CA SER A 326 -0.26 -4.99 -21.98
C SER A 326 -0.88 -3.87 -21.15
N LEU A 327 -0.16 -3.29 -20.19
CA LEU A 327 -0.69 -2.19 -19.38
C LEU A 327 -0.90 -0.93 -20.22
N LEU A 328 0.00 -0.67 -21.17
CA LEU A 328 -0.14 0.45 -22.10
C LEU A 328 -1.38 0.27 -22.97
N LEU A 329 -1.61 -0.94 -23.51
CA LEU A 329 -2.82 -1.26 -24.27
C LEU A 329 -4.09 -1.10 -23.42
N ILE A 330 -4.07 -1.52 -22.15
CA ILE A 330 -5.20 -1.35 -21.23
C ILE A 330 -5.46 0.15 -20.99
N LEU A 331 -4.43 0.94 -20.68
CA LEU A 331 -4.56 2.40 -20.49
C LEU A 331 -5.13 3.09 -21.73
N LEU A 332 -4.63 2.73 -22.92
CA LEU A 332 -5.09 3.30 -24.19
C LEU A 332 -6.54 2.87 -24.51
N SER A 333 -6.90 1.62 -24.22
CA SER A 333 -8.27 1.13 -24.40
C SER A 333 -9.26 1.83 -23.46
N LEU A 334 -8.87 2.08 -22.20
CA LEU A 334 -9.71 2.77 -21.23
C LEU A 334 -9.87 4.25 -21.58
N SER A 335 -8.79 4.91 -22.02
CA SER A 335 -8.87 6.31 -22.44
C SER A 335 -9.72 6.50 -23.69
N LEU A 336 -9.69 5.55 -24.64
CA LEU A 336 -10.61 5.54 -25.79
C LEU A 336 -12.05 5.22 -25.37
N ALA A 337 -12.25 4.26 -24.46
CA ALA A 337 -13.57 3.91 -23.94
C ALA A 337 -14.24 5.09 -23.21
N ALA A 338 -13.45 5.95 -22.56
CA ALA A 338 -13.91 7.17 -21.90
C ALA A 338 -14.62 8.14 -22.87
N LEU A 339 -14.27 8.12 -24.16
CA LEU A 339 -14.88 8.99 -25.17
C LEU A 339 -16.25 8.49 -25.63
N ILE A 340 -16.51 7.18 -25.52
CA ILE A 340 -17.69 6.51 -26.08
C ILE A 340 -18.76 6.30 -25.00
N LEU A 341 -18.35 5.97 -23.77
CA LEU A 341 -19.26 5.58 -22.69
C LEU A 341 -20.10 6.76 -22.16
N PRO A 342 -21.28 6.48 -21.56
CA PRO A 342 -22.07 7.50 -20.87
C PRO A 342 -21.29 8.17 -19.74
N LEU A 343 -21.47 9.49 -19.56
CA LEU A 343 -20.76 10.28 -18.56
C LEU A 343 -20.81 9.67 -17.15
N ALA A 344 -21.99 9.19 -16.75
CA ALA A 344 -22.17 8.55 -15.44
C ALA A 344 -21.24 7.34 -15.25
N ALA A 345 -21.05 6.51 -16.28
CA ALA A 345 -20.14 5.37 -16.23
C ALA A 345 -18.67 5.81 -16.24
N VAL A 346 -18.36 6.90 -16.96
CA VAL A 346 -17.01 7.49 -16.99
C VAL A 346 -16.60 7.98 -15.60
N GLN A 347 -17.46 8.73 -14.91
CA GLN A 347 -17.18 9.27 -13.57
C GLN A 347 -17.14 8.20 -12.48
N THR A 348 -18.07 7.24 -12.51
CA THR A 348 -18.21 6.28 -11.40
C THR A 348 -17.28 5.07 -11.49
N VAL A 349 -16.96 4.60 -12.70
CA VAL A 349 -16.18 3.37 -12.90
C VAL A 349 -14.84 3.65 -13.56
N LEU A 350 -14.85 4.38 -14.68
CA LEU A 350 -13.66 4.50 -15.52
C LEU A 350 -12.62 5.42 -14.89
N LEU A 351 -13.03 6.54 -14.28
CA LEU A 351 -12.15 7.51 -13.63
C LEU A 351 -11.38 6.90 -12.44
N PRO A 352 -12.01 6.20 -11.47
CA PRO A 352 -11.27 5.51 -10.40
C PRO A 352 -10.32 4.44 -10.92
N LEU A 353 -10.71 3.70 -11.96
CA LEU A 353 -9.91 2.61 -12.53
C LEU A 353 -8.69 3.14 -13.30
N LEU A 354 -8.87 4.21 -14.08
CA LEU A 354 -7.77 4.87 -14.79
C LEU A 354 -6.80 5.53 -13.80
N ALA A 355 -7.26 6.02 -12.66
CA ALA A 355 -6.40 6.57 -11.62
C ALA A 355 -5.47 5.51 -10.97
N LEU A 356 -5.91 4.26 -10.85
CA LEU A 356 -5.10 3.18 -10.24
C LEU A 356 -3.90 2.76 -11.11
N LEU A 357 -4.04 2.75 -12.43
CA LEU A 357 -3.05 2.14 -13.33
C LEU A 357 -1.71 2.91 -13.39
N PRO A 358 -1.68 4.25 -13.58
CA PRO A 358 -0.45 5.04 -13.59
C PRO A 358 0.30 5.05 -12.26
N MET A 359 -0.40 4.78 -11.14
CA MET A 359 0.24 4.73 -9.83
C MET A 359 1.29 3.61 -9.74
N LEU A 360 1.12 2.51 -10.47
CA LEU A 360 2.08 1.41 -10.52
C LEU A 360 3.47 1.85 -11.03
N THR A 361 3.52 2.75 -12.01
CA THR A 361 4.79 3.25 -12.55
C THR A 361 5.37 4.34 -11.66
N LEU A 362 4.53 5.25 -11.16
CA LEU A 362 4.95 6.36 -10.31
C LEU A 362 5.56 5.89 -8.98
N SER A 363 5.09 4.76 -8.44
CA SER A 363 5.65 4.16 -7.21
C SER A 363 7.16 3.83 -7.31
N ARG A 364 7.62 3.39 -8.48
CA ARG A 364 9.02 3.00 -8.74
C ARG A 364 9.88 4.18 -9.17
N PHE A 365 9.25 5.14 -9.83
CA PHE A 365 9.90 6.27 -10.47
C PHE A 365 10.76 7.09 -9.51
N SER A 366 10.28 7.34 -8.28
CA SER A 366 11.00 8.19 -7.32
C SER A 366 12.23 7.54 -6.68
N ILE A 367 12.30 6.21 -6.63
CA ILE A 367 13.38 5.46 -5.93
C ILE A 367 14.30 4.72 -6.92
N ARG A 368 13.99 4.76 -8.23
CA ARG A 368 14.68 3.97 -9.26
C ARG A 368 16.22 4.06 -9.18
N ASP A 369 16.77 5.26 -9.00
CA ASP A 369 18.22 5.43 -9.00
C ASP A 369 18.91 4.90 -7.73
N VAL A 370 18.19 4.88 -6.61
CA VAL A 370 18.68 4.28 -5.37
C VAL A 370 18.66 2.77 -5.52
N PHE A 371 17.59 2.24 -6.11
CA PHE A 371 17.42 0.81 -6.32
C PHE A 371 18.47 0.22 -7.27
N TYR A 372 18.77 0.92 -8.37
CA TYR A 372 19.79 0.47 -9.35
C TYR A 372 21.19 1.02 -9.08
N GLY A 373 21.41 1.77 -7.99
CA GLY A 373 22.72 2.33 -7.64
C GLY A 373 23.27 3.37 -8.64
N THR A 374 22.40 3.92 -9.50
CA THR A 374 22.80 4.92 -10.53
C THR A 374 22.78 6.36 -9.99
N ARG A 375 22.35 6.56 -8.76
CA ARG A 375 22.17 7.89 -8.16
C ARG A 375 23.43 8.75 -8.18
N GLU A 376 24.58 8.18 -7.84
CA GLU A 376 25.86 8.89 -7.80
C GLU A 376 26.30 9.37 -9.20
N LEU A 377 25.98 8.59 -10.25
CA LEU A 377 26.27 8.93 -11.65
C LEU A 377 25.36 10.05 -12.18
N ILE A 378 24.12 10.12 -11.70
CA ILE A 378 23.18 11.17 -12.10
C ILE A 378 23.48 12.47 -11.36
N GLU A 379 23.75 12.39 -10.05
CA GLU A 379 24.08 13.54 -9.21
C GLU A 379 25.43 14.20 -9.60
N SER A 380 26.35 13.49 -10.26
CA SER A 380 27.62 14.08 -10.74
C SER A 380 27.44 15.06 -11.90
N ASN A 381 26.37 14.91 -12.69
CA ASN A 381 26.10 15.70 -13.90
C ASN A 381 24.88 16.62 -13.79
N CYS A 382 23.96 16.37 -12.86
CA CYS A 382 22.73 17.15 -12.71
C CYS A 382 22.54 17.62 -11.26
N SER A 383 22.11 18.87 -11.08
CA SER A 383 21.73 19.34 -9.74
C SER A 383 20.50 18.57 -9.25
N LYS A 384 20.48 18.23 -7.96
CA LYS A 384 19.35 17.50 -7.33
C LYS A 384 18.00 18.18 -7.59
N LEU A 385 17.97 19.52 -7.53
CA LEU A 385 16.76 20.30 -7.73
C LEU A 385 16.27 20.23 -9.18
N THR A 386 17.18 20.26 -10.15
CA THR A 386 16.85 20.08 -11.57
C THR A 386 16.27 18.69 -11.81
N LEU A 387 16.90 17.65 -11.25
CA LEU A 387 16.41 16.27 -11.38
C LEU A 387 15.00 16.10 -10.81
N VAL A 388 14.76 16.60 -9.58
CA VAL A 388 13.43 16.53 -8.94
C VAL A 388 12.38 17.26 -9.77
N ARG A 389 12.67 18.47 -10.25
CA ARG A 389 11.74 19.26 -11.08
C ARG A 389 11.43 18.58 -12.41
N THR A 390 12.45 18.10 -13.10
CA THR A 390 12.29 17.43 -14.39
C THR A 390 11.50 16.12 -14.24
N ARG A 391 11.73 15.37 -13.16
CA ARG A 391 10.96 14.17 -12.84
C ARG A 391 9.51 14.46 -12.55
N TRP A 392 9.25 15.45 -11.70
CA TRP A 392 7.90 15.85 -11.38
C TRP A 392 7.15 16.28 -12.65
N LEU A 393 7.78 17.09 -13.51
CA LEU A 393 7.20 17.52 -14.78
C LEU A 393 6.96 16.34 -15.74
N ALA A 394 7.90 15.40 -15.85
CA ALA A 394 7.72 14.18 -16.65
C ALA A 394 6.53 13.34 -16.15
N ALA A 395 6.38 13.18 -14.83
CA ALA A 395 5.26 12.46 -14.23
C ALA A 395 3.91 13.15 -14.48
N VAL A 396 3.85 14.48 -14.37
CA VAL A 396 2.65 15.27 -14.71
C VAL A 396 2.28 15.11 -16.18
N LEU A 397 3.24 15.24 -17.10
CA LEU A 397 3.02 15.04 -18.53
C LEU A 397 2.57 13.60 -18.85
N PHE A 398 3.17 12.61 -18.21
CA PHE A 398 2.78 11.21 -18.34
C PHE A 398 1.31 11.00 -17.94
N LEU A 399 0.88 11.56 -16.80
CA LEU A 399 -0.52 11.48 -16.35
C LEU A 399 -1.48 12.23 -17.26
N LEU A 400 -1.09 13.39 -17.80
CA LEU A 400 -1.87 14.12 -18.80
C LEU A 400 -2.09 13.28 -20.06
N ILE A 401 -1.04 12.61 -20.55
CA ILE A 401 -1.14 11.72 -21.73
C ILE A 401 -2.06 10.54 -21.43
N CYS A 402 -1.90 9.90 -20.26
CA CYS A 402 -2.74 8.76 -19.86
C CYS A 402 -4.22 9.16 -19.69
N SER A 403 -4.48 10.37 -19.19
CA SER A 403 -5.82 10.87 -18.88
C SER A 403 -6.43 11.75 -19.98
N CYS A 404 -5.79 11.82 -21.16
CA CYS A 404 -6.20 12.71 -22.25
C CYS A 404 -7.64 12.45 -22.71
N GLY A 405 -8.04 11.17 -22.80
CA GLY A 405 -9.42 10.80 -23.16
C GLY A 405 -10.48 11.31 -22.18
N LEU A 406 -10.18 11.26 -20.87
CA LEU A 406 -11.06 11.81 -19.83
C LEU A 406 -11.16 13.33 -19.91
N LEU A 407 -10.02 14.01 -20.08
CA LEU A 407 -9.97 15.46 -20.22
C LEU A 407 -10.79 15.95 -21.41
N LEU A 408 -10.60 15.33 -22.58
CA LEU A 408 -11.36 15.66 -23.78
C LEU A 408 -12.86 15.45 -23.56
N ARG A 409 -13.26 14.34 -22.93
CA ARG A 409 -14.68 14.06 -22.63
C ARG A 409 -15.30 15.15 -21.75
N PHE A 410 -14.66 15.48 -20.63
CA PHE A 410 -15.18 16.51 -19.71
C PHE A 410 -15.22 17.90 -20.33
N ILE A 411 -14.25 18.24 -21.20
CA ILE A 411 -14.26 19.49 -21.96
C ILE A 411 -15.43 19.53 -22.94
N PHE A 412 -15.70 18.44 -23.67
CA PHE A 412 -16.83 18.38 -24.61
C PHE A 412 -18.18 18.51 -23.91
N GLU A 413 -18.31 17.94 -22.71
CA GLU A 413 -19.52 18.06 -21.89
C GLU A 413 -19.60 19.37 -21.09
N ARG A 414 -18.57 20.23 -21.20
CA ARG A 414 -18.47 21.53 -20.51
C ARG A 414 -18.51 21.43 -18.98
N ASP A 415 -18.11 20.29 -18.43
CA ASP A 415 -18.02 20.07 -16.99
C ASP A 415 -16.66 20.56 -16.46
N LEU A 416 -16.61 21.86 -16.14
CA LEU A 416 -15.40 22.50 -15.62
C LEU A 416 -14.98 21.94 -14.26
N LEU A 417 -15.93 21.49 -13.43
CA LEU A 417 -15.63 20.93 -12.11
C LEU A 417 -14.88 19.60 -12.25
N ALA A 418 -15.33 18.71 -13.13
CA ALA A 418 -14.62 17.46 -13.42
C ALA A 418 -13.20 17.70 -13.94
N VAL A 419 -13.02 18.68 -14.84
CA VAL A 419 -11.70 19.04 -15.37
C VAL A 419 -10.77 19.51 -14.26
N LEU A 420 -11.26 20.38 -13.38
CA LEU A 420 -10.46 20.91 -12.27
C LEU A 420 -10.08 19.83 -11.25
N HIS A 421 -10.99 18.90 -10.94
CA HIS A 421 -10.70 17.73 -10.10
C HIS A 421 -9.60 16.85 -10.72
N LEU A 422 -9.73 16.53 -12.01
CA LEU A 422 -8.75 15.70 -12.70
C LEU A 422 -7.38 16.38 -12.78
N LEU A 423 -7.32 17.69 -12.99
CA LEU A 423 -6.07 18.46 -12.95
C LEU A 423 -5.45 18.48 -11.54
N ALA A 424 -6.26 18.63 -10.49
CA ALA A 424 -5.79 18.53 -9.11
C ALA A 424 -5.14 17.17 -8.85
N PHE A 425 -5.80 16.09 -9.27
CA PHE A 425 -5.30 14.72 -9.16
C PHE A 425 -3.97 14.52 -9.91
N ILE A 426 -3.88 15.03 -11.14
CA ILE A 426 -2.67 14.95 -11.98
C ILE A 426 -1.47 15.64 -11.31
N LEU A 427 -1.70 16.71 -10.53
CA LEU A 427 -0.65 17.37 -9.75
C LEU A 427 -0.38 16.66 -8.42
N LEU A 428 -1.41 16.14 -7.76
CA LEU A 428 -1.33 15.48 -6.46
C LEU A 428 -0.52 14.19 -6.54
N LEU A 429 -0.84 13.31 -7.49
CA LEU A 429 -0.30 11.95 -7.53
C LEU A 429 1.24 11.91 -7.69
N PRO A 430 1.87 12.65 -8.63
CA PRO A 430 3.32 12.73 -8.72
C PRO A 430 3.94 13.33 -7.47
N SER A 431 3.30 14.37 -6.91
CA SER A 431 3.82 15.07 -5.75
C SER A 431 3.86 14.18 -4.51
N MET A 432 2.76 13.46 -4.27
CA MET A 432 2.64 12.50 -3.18
C MET A 432 3.62 11.34 -3.38
N SER A 433 3.77 10.82 -4.60
CA SER A 433 4.72 9.74 -4.89
C SER A 433 6.15 10.12 -4.55
N MET A 434 6.59 11.31 -4.96
CA MET A 434 7.97 11.76 -4.75
C MET A 434 8.26 12.11 -3.29
N LEU A 435 7.29 12.67 -2.55
CA LEU A 435 7.45 12.96 -1.12
C LEU A 435 7.54 11.67 -0.30
N LEU A 436 6.61 10.73 -0.52
CA LEU A 436 6.50 9.55 0.32
C LEU A 436 7.52 8.48 -0.08
N ALA A 437 7.52 8.08 -1.36
CA ALA A 437 8.43 7.05 -1.84
C ALA A 437 9.87 7.57 -1.80
N GLY A 438 10.09 8.80 -2.24
CA GLY A 438 11.40 9.42 -2.17
C GLY A 438 11.86 9.68 -0.73
N GLY A 439 11.08 10.41 0.06
CA GLY A 439 11.50 10.86 1.40
C GLY A 439 11.74 9.70 2.36
N PHE A 440 10.78 8.76 2.43
CA PHE A 440 10.89 7.60 3.31
C PHE A 440 11.65 6.44 2.68
N HIS A 441 12.13 6.54 1.43
CA HIS A 441 12.76 5.43 0.70
C HIS A 441 11.93 4.13 0.74
N TRP A 442 10.62 4.26 0.95
CA TRP A 442 9.71 3.15 1.18
C TRP A 442 8.64 3.14 0.08
N ARG A 443 8.98 2.47 -1.01
CA ARG A 443 8.12 2.33 -2.20
C ARG A 443 6.70 1.89 -1.83
N LYS A 444 6.60 0.86 -0.99
CA LYS A 444 5.32 0.24 -0.62
C LYS A 444 4.48 1.13 0.30
N GLY A 445 5.10 2.07 1.01
CA GLY A 445 4.38 3.04 1.85
C GLY A 445 3.52 3.99 1.03
N PHE A 446 4.05 4.51 -0.08
CA PHE A 446 3.24 5.29 -1.03
C PHE A 446 2.13 4.44 -1.62
N GLU A 447 2.45 3.21 -2.06
CA GLU A 447 1.46 2.35 -2.70
C GLU A 447 0.28 2.04 -1.77
N LEU A 448 0.59 1.69 -0.53
CA LEU A 448 -0.37 1.43 0.53
C LEU A 448 -1.22 2.67 0.85
N LEU A 449 -0.60 3.83 1.10
CA LEU A 449 -1.33 5.04 1.46
C LEU A 449 -2.27 5.48 0.34
N TYR A 450 -1.80 5.42 -0.91
CA TYR A 450 -2.63 5.74 -2.06
C TYR A 450 -3.85 4.82 -2.17
N LEU A 451 -3.67 3.51 -2.03
CA LEU A 451 -4.77 2.56 -2.12
C LEU A 451 -5.77 2.71 -0.97
N LEU A 452 -5.29 3.01 0.24
CA LEU A 452 -6.17 3.32 1.38
C LEU A 452 -7.01 4.57 1.11
N LEU A 453 -6.39 5.65 0.64
CA LEU A 453 -7.11 6.87 0.25
C LEU A 453 -8.09 6.59 -0.88
N TRP A 454 -7.71 5.77 -1.85
CA TRP A 454 -8.55 5.42 -3.00
C TRP A 454 -9.83 4.66 -2.59
N VAL A 455 -9.71 3.75 -1.61
CA VAL A 455 -10.87 3.05 -1.05
C VAL A 455 -11.76 4.00 -0.24
N VAL A 456 -11.15 4.78 0.65
CA VAL A 456 -11.90 5.66 1.56
C VAL A 456 -12.59 6.78 0.81
N GLY A 457 -11.92 7.44 -0.14
CA GLY A 457 -12.46 8.59 -0.87
C GLY A 457 -13.33 8.20 -2.07
N PRO A 458 -12.72 7.97 -3.25
CA PRO A 458 -13.43 7.69 -4.50
C PRO A 458 -14.45 6.54 -4.45
N ILE A 459 -14.10 5.42 -3.82
CA ILE A 459 -14.97 4.22 -3.84
C ILE A 459 -16.12 4.30 -2.86
N ASN A 460 -15.86 4.71 -1.61
CA ASN A 460 -16.93 4.90 -0.63
C ASN A 460 -17.71 6.21 -0.86
N LYS A 461 -17.34 7.00 -1.88
CA LYS A 461 -17.97 8.28 -2.24
C LYS A 461 -18.04 9.26 -1.07
N THR A 462 -17.02 9.25 -0.21
CA THR A 462 -16.94 10.23 0.87
C THR A 462 -16.50 11.57 0.28
N GLY A 463 -17.41 12.53 0.28
CA GLY A 463 -17.20 13.85 -0.33
C GLY A 463 -15.87 14.49 0.03
N GLU A 464 -15.53 14.56 1.32
CA GLU A 464 -14.35 15.30 1.80
C GLU A 464 -12.99 14.75 1.33
N LEU A 465 -12.91 13.44 1.11
CA LEU A 465 -11.68 12.71 0.75
C LEU A 465 -11.68 12.26 -0.72
N ASP A 466 -12.66 12.68 -1.52
CA ASP A 466 -12.67 12.38 -2.94
C ASP A 466 -11.63 13.23 -3.67
N PHE A 467 -10.46 12.63 -3.88
CA PHE A 467 -9.34 13.31 -4.49
C PHE A 467 -9.26 13.21 -6.02
N ILE A 468 -10.21 12.50 -6.65
CA ILE A 468 -10.25 12.27 -8.10
C ILE A 468 -11.46 12.98 -8.75
N GLY A 469 -12.53 13.21 -7.98
CA GLY A 469 -13.70 13.98 -8.41
C GLY A 469 -14.89 13.14 -8.89
N VAL A 470 -15.13 11.99 -8.25
CA VAL A 470 -16.32 11.14 -8.46
C VAL A 470 -17.61 11.79 -7.97
N THR A 471 -17.60 12.45 -6.82
CA THR A 471 -18.76 13.10 -6.19
C THR A 471 -18.96 14.54 -6.67
N GLN A 472 -17.93 15.13 -7.29
CA GLN A 472 -17.88 16.50 -7.78
C GLN A 472 -18.19 17.58 -6.73
N GLU A 473 -17.97 17.28 -5.45
CA GLU A 473 -18.16 18.28 -4.40
C GLU A 473 -17.09 19.39 -4.46
N HIS A 474 -17.51 20.64 -4.20
CA HIS A 474 -16.62 21.80 -4.20
C HIS A 474 -15.62 21.77 -3.04
N LEU A 475 -16.00 21.21 -1.90
CA LEU A 475 -15.13 21.08 -0.73
C LEU A 475 -13.98 20.09 -1.01
N ALA A 476 -14.30 18.96 -1.63
CA ALA A 476 -13.34 17.97 -2.09
C ALA A 476 -12.30 18.59 -3.04
N LEU A 477 -12.76 19.45 -3.94
CA LEU A 477 -11.92 20.19 -4.88
C LEU A 477 -10.95 21.13 -4.15
N GLY A 478 -11.45 21.89 -3.17
CA GLY A 478 -10.60 22.74 -2.34
C GLY A 478 -9.52 21.95 -1.61
N ASN A 479 -9.89 20.83 -0.99
CA ASN A 479 -8.98 19.96 -0.25
C ASN A 479 -7.89 19.37 -1.16
N THR A 480 -8.25 18.88 -2.35
CA THR A 480 -7.28 18.32 -3.30
C THR A 480 -6.28 19.34 -3.78
N TRP A 481 -6.73 20.52 -4.18
CA TRP A 481 -5.83 21.60 -4.61
C TRP A 481 -4.93 22.07 -3.48
N LEU A 482 -5.45 22.18 -2.26
CA LEU A 482 -4.64 22.53 -1.09
C LEU A 482 -3.54 21.49 -0.85
N VAL A 483 -3.90 20.20 -0.79
CA VAL A 483 -2.90 19.13 -0.58
C VAL A 483 -1.92 19.06 -1.75
N ALA A 484 -2.39 19.17 -2.99
CA ALA A 484 -1.53 19.14 -4.18
C ALA A 484 -0.52 20.29 -4.16
N THR A 485 -0.97 21.51 -3.86
CA THR A 485 -0.10 22.70 -3.79
C THR A 485 0.86 22.64 -2.60
N CYS A 486 0.40 22.21 -1.42
CA CYS A 486 1.29 21.97 -0.29
C CYS A 486 2.36 20.93 -0.61
N CYS A 487 2.00 19.81 -1.24
CA CYS A 487 2.94 18.78 -1.62
C CYS A 487 3.94 19.26 -2.68
N THR A 488 3.51 20.01 -3.71
CA THR A 488 4.42 20.56 -4.72
C THR A 488 5.36 21.61 -4.12
N VAL A 489 4.85 22.49 -3.26
CA VAL A 489 5.66 23.49 -2.56
C VAL A 489 6.68 22.81 -1.66
N LEU A 490 6.27 21.82 -0.86
CA LEU A 490 7.19 21.03 -0.02
C LEU A 490 8.27 20.37 -0.87
N LEU A 491 7.93 19.74 -2.00
CA LEU A 491 8.93 19.16 -2.91
C LEU A 491 9.94 20.17 -3.43
N LEU A 492 9.49 21.38 -3.76
CA LEU A 492 10.35 22.45 -4.25
C LEU A 492 11.19 23.09 -3.13
N LEU A 493 10.71 23.04 -1.88
CA LEU A 493 11.39 23.57 -0.69
C LEU A 493 12.38 22.58 -0.07
N VAL A 494 12.29 21.27 -0.35
CA VAL A 494 13.27 20.28 0.10
C VAL A 494 14.63 20.61 -0.52
N LYS A 495 15.40 21.46 0.18
CA LYS A 495 16.82 21.70 -0.05
C LYS A 495 17.57 20.42 0.27
N GLY A 496 17.76 19.54 -0.73
CA GLY A 496 18.87 18.59 -0.93
C GLY A 496 19.41 17.67 0.18
N GLU A 497 19.03 17.83 1.45
CA GLU A 497 19.65 17.21 2.63
C GLU A 497 18.81 16.08 3.23
N GLY A 498 17.48 16.07 3.01
CA GLY A 498 16.58 15.04 3.56
C GLY A 498 16.72 13.65 2.94
N PHE A 499 17.41 13.54 1.80
CA PHE A 499 17.55 12.29 1.04
C PHE A 499 18.93 11.63 1.17
N THR A 500 19.84 12.19 1.98
CA THR A 500 21.28 11.83 1.96
C THR A 500 21.76 10.92 3.09
N ARG A 501 20.94 10.65 4.10
CA ARG A 501 21.34 9.75 5.19
C ARG A 501 20.92 8.32 4.90
N LEU A 502 21.75 7.61 4.14
CA LEU A 502 21.81 6.16 4.27
C LEU A 502 22.19 5.84 5.73
N PRO A 503 21.45 4.99 6.46
CA PRO A 503 21.78 4.61 7.83
C PRO A 503 23.11 3.83 7.95
N TRP A 504 23.71 3.43 6.83
CA TRP A 504 24.92 2.61 6.78
C TRP A 504 26.25 3.37 6.90
N ARG A 505 26.25 4.71 6.94
CA ARG A 505 27.50 5.51 6.97
C ARG A 505 28.03 5.91 8.36
N SER A 506 27.48 5.40 9.47
CA SER A 506 27.98 5.75 10.82
C SER A 506 28.94 4.74 11.46
N ALA A 507 29.29 3.64 10.80
CA ALA A 507 30.25 2.67 11.34
C ALA A 507 31.54 2.65 10.50
N GLY A 508 32.53 3.43 10.92
CA GLY A 508 33.94 3.19 10.59
C GLY A 508 34.57 4.12 9.57
N THR A 509 34.90 5.34 9.98
CA THR A 509 36.13 6.07 9.55
C THR A 509 36.43 7.22 10.51
N THR A 510 36.73 6.89 11.77
CA THR A 510 37.49 7.77 12.67
C THR A 510 38.84 7.15 13.01
N GLY A 511 39.52 6.59 12.01
CA GLY A 511 40.97 6.41 12.05
C GLY A 511 41.64 7.74 11.77
N LYS A 512 41.81 8.57 12.80
CA LYS A 512 42.70 9.74 12.74
C LYS A 512 44.13 9.21 12.57
N ALA A 513 44.64 9.26 11.34
CA ALA A 513 46.07 9.36 11.12
C ALA A 513 46.52 10.73 11.63
N LYS A 514 47.27 10.73 12.74
CA LYS A 514 48.13 11.83 13.15
C LYS A 514 49.56 11.29 13.14
N ALA A 515 50.38 11.95 12.32
CA ALA A 515 51.84 12.06 12.31
C ALA A 515 52.65 10.82 12.68
#